data_AF-A0A368G392-F1
#
_entry.id   AF-A0A368G392-F1
#
_cell.length_a   1.000
_cell.length_b   1.000
_cell.length_c   1.000
_cell.angle_alpha   90.00
_cell.angle_beta   90.00
_cell.angle_gamma   90.00
#
_symmetry.space_group_name_H-M   'P 1'
#
loop_
_entity.id
_entity.type
_entity.pdbx_description
1 polymer ?
#
loop_
_entity_poly.entity_id
_entity_poly.type
_entity_poly.pdbx_seq_one_letter_code
_entity_poly.pdbx_strand_id
1 'polypeptide(L)'
;MFNEQELELLISGLPDVDIDDLANNTEYKMYSKTSAQIQWFWRALRSFEPEDRAKFLQFVTGTSKVPLQGFASLEGMNGIQKFSIHMDCRGGDRLPAAHTCFNQLDLPQYESYEKLRDSLLMAIRECTEGFGFA
;
A
#
# COMPACT_ATOMS: atom_id res chain seq x y z
N MET A 1 -23.06 -1.00 8.18
CA MET A 1 -23.15 -0.83 6.71
C MET A 1 -21.75 -1.03 6.17
N PHE A 2 -21.56 -1.84 5.13
CA PHE A 2 -20.25 -2.05 4.50
C PHE A 2 -19.85 -0.80 3.69
N ASN A 3 -18.58 -0.41 3.73
CA ASN A 3 -18.06 0.63 2.83
C ASN A 3 -17.77 0.06 1.43
N GLU A 4 -17.49 0.92 0.45
CA GLU A 4 -17.28 0.53 -0.96
C GLU A 4 -16.19 -0.55 -1.14
N GLN A 5 -15.16 -0.50 -0.30
CA GLN A 5 -14.00 -1.38 -0.33
C GLN A 5 -14.33 -2.76 0.27
N GLU A 6 -15.00 -2.79 1.42
CA GLU A 6 -15.51 -4.02 2.04
C GLU A 6 -16.54 -4.70 1.14
N LEU A 7 -17.35 -3.93 0.40
CA LEU A 7 -18.27 -4.45 -0.59
C LEU A 7 -17.52 -5.09 -1.78
N GLU A 8 -16.47 -4.45 -2.29
CA GLU A 8 -15.64 -5.03 -3.36
C GLU A 8 -14.97 -6.34 -2.93
N LEU A 9 -14.44 -6.39 -1.69
CA LEU A 9 -13.83 -7.60 -1.12
C LEU A 9 -14.84 -8.72 -0.89
N LEU A 10 -16.06 -8.39 -0.44
CA LEU A 10 -17.13 -9.38 -0.26
C LEU A 10 -17.64 -9.95 -1.58
N ILE A 11 -17.69 -9.13 -2.63
CA ILE A 11 -18.17 -9.56 -3.96
C ILE A 11 -17.07 -10.31 -4.72
N SER A 12 -15.82 -9.87 -4.63
CA SER A 12 -14.69 -10.39 -5.42
C SER A 12 -13.91 -11.50 -4.71
N GLY A 13 -14.12 -11.65 -3.40
CA GLY A 13 -13.29 -12.49 -2.52
C GLY A 13 -12.02 -11.75 -2.06
N LEU A 14 -11.44 -12.21 -0.95
CA LEU A 14 -10.15 -11.69 -0.47
C LEU A 14 -9.04 -12.11 -1.45
N PRO A 15 -8.33 -11.17 -2.10
CA PRO A 15 -7.21 -11.51 -2.95
C PRO A 15 -6.07 -12.10 -2.11
N ASP A 16 -5.45 -13.17 -2.59
CA ASP A 16 -4.19 -13.65 -2.04
C ASP A 16 -3.06 -12.74 -2.56
N VAL A 17 -2.67 -11.77 -1.73
CA VAL A 17 -1.64 -10.79 -2.09
C VAL A 17 -0.26 -11.40 -1.83
N ASP A 18 0.43 -11.81 -2.90
CA ASP A 18 1.82 -12.24 -2.83
C ASP A 18 2.75 -11.03 -2.59
N ILE A 19 3.14 -10.88 -1.32
CA ILE A 19 3.98 -9.76 -0.87
C ILE A 19 5.40 -9.87 -1.42
N ASP A 20 5.89 -11.08 -1.69
CA ASP A 20 7.24 -11.26 -2.22
C ASP A 20 7.28 -10.93 -3.72
N ASP A 21 6.26 -11.29 -4.50
CA ASP A 21 6.12 -10.84 -5.89
C ASP A 21 5.99 -9.31 -5.97
N LEU A 22 5.16 -8.70 -5.12
CA LEU A 22 5.03 -7.25 -5.05
C LEU A 22 6.39 -6.60 -4.72
N ALA A 23 7.11 -7.09 -3.71
CA ALA A 23 8.41 -6.56 -3.32
C ALA A 23 9.48 -6.67 -4.41
N ASN A 24 9.46 -7.76 -5.18
CA ASN A 24 10.36 -7.97 -6.31
C ASN A 24 10.07 -7.01 -7.48
N ASN A 25 8.81 -6.58 -7.61
CA ASN A 25 8.35 -5.67 -8.65
C ASN A 25 8.16 -4.22 -8.19
N THR A 26 8.77 -3.83 -7.07
CA THR A 26 8.68 -2.46 -6.53
C THR A 26 9.87 -1.59 -6.95
N GLU A 27 9.57 -0.36 -7.40
CA GLU A 27 10.56 0.70 -7.58
C GLU A 27 10.73 1.57 -6.32
N TYR A 28 11.93 2.10 -6.11
CA TYR A 28 12.22 2.98 -4.97
C TYR A 28 12.76 4.32 -5.48
N LYS A 29 12.19 5.44 -5.02
CA LYS A 29 12.70 6.80 -5.31
C LYS A 29 13.15 7.45 -4.01
N MET A 30 14.41 7.89 -3.98
CA MET A 30 15.10 8.44 -2.79
C MET A 30 15.23 7.47 -1.60
N TYR A 31 14.60 6.30 -1.67
CA TYR A 31 14.92 5.12 -0.88
C TYR A 31 15.72 4.10 -1.69
N SER A 32 16.27 3.13 -0.97
CA SER A 32 16.88 1.92 -1.53
C SER A 32 16.30 0.67 -0.86
N LYS A 33 16.47 -0.50 -1.48
CA LYS A 33 16.06 -1.79 -0.88
C LYS A 33 16.68 -2.03 0.52
N THR A 34 17.83 -1.41 0.80
CA THR A 34 18.56 -1.53 2.07
C THR A 34 18.18 -0.47 3.11
N SER A 35 17.36 0.53 2.74
CA SER A 35 16.89 1.55 3.68
C SER A 35 16.06 0.91 4.80
N ALA A 36 16.28 1.35 6.05
CA ALA A 36 15.59 0.79 7.22
C ALA A 36 14.06 0.85 7.07
N GLN A 37 13.54 1.98 6.59
CA GLN A 37 12.11 2.19 6.35
C GLN A 37 11.54 1.20 5.33
N ILE A 38 12.30 0.83 4.29
CA ILE A 38 11.86 -0.16 3.30
C ILE A 38 11.83 -1.56 3.89
N GLN A 39 12.84 -1.94 4.67
CA GLN A 39 12.84 -3.24 5.37
C GLN A 39 11.68 -3.33 6.37
N TRP A 40 11.44 -2.24 7.11
CA TRP A 40 10.33 -2.12 8.05
C TRP A 40 8.97 -2.16 7.35
N PHE A 41 8.82 -1.48 6.22
CA PHE A 41 7.62 -1.52 5.41
C PHE A 41 7.26 -2.95 5.00
N TRP A 42 8.18 -3.69 4.40
CA TRP A 42 7.91 -5.08 4.01
C TRP A 42 7.68 -6.00 5.20
N ARG A 43 8.39 -5.77 6.32
CA ARG A 43 8.14 -6.50 7.58
C ARG A 43 6.74 -6.21 8.12
N ALA A 44 6.28 -4.96 8.09
CA ALA A 44 4.96 -4.55 8.54
C ALA A 44 3.87 -5.15 7.65
N LEU A 45 4.00 -5.03 6.33
CA LEU A 45 3.01 -5.52 5.38
C LEU A 45 2.86 -7.06 5.44
N ARG A 46 3.95 -7.81 5.63
CA ARG A 46 3.88 -9.26 5.89
C ARG A 46 3.25 -9.61 7.24
N SER A 47 3.28 -8.71 8.22
CA SER A 47 2.66 -8.94 9.53
C SER A 47 1.15 -8.64 9.56
N PHE A 48 0.62 -8.02 8.51
CA PHE A 48 -0.80 -7.69 8.42
C PHE A 48 -1.63 -8.93 8.10
N GLU A 49 -2.87 -8.91 8.56
CA GLU A 49 -3.88 -9.91 8.23
C GLU A 49 -4.22 -9.84 6.73
N PRO A 50 -4.72 -10.93 6.11
CA PRO A 50 -5.07 -10.95 4.70
C PRO A 50 -6.00 -9.80 4.26
N GLU A 51 -6.96 -9.44 5.12
CA GLU A 51 -7.88 -8.31 4.88
C GLU A 51 -7.15 -6.97 4.79
N ASP A 52 -6.23 -6.71 5.71
CA ASP A 52 -5.44 -5.48 5.72
C ASP A 52 -4.46 -5.43 4.53
N ARG A 53 -3.96 -6.58 4.05
CA ARG A 53 -3.15 -6.65 2.81
C ARG A 53 -3.96 -6.34 1.56
N ALA A 54 -5.20 -6.83 1.50
CA ALA A 54 -6.12 -6.52 0.42
C ALA A 54 -6.49 -5.03 0.41
N LYS A 55 -6.79 -4.47 1.58
CA LYS A 55 -7.01 -3.02 1.76
C LYS A 55 -5.77 -2.21 1.38
N PHE A 56 -4.58 -2.68 1.73
CA PHE A 56 -3.33 -2.03 1.29
C PHE A 56 -3.21 -2.00 -0.23
N LEU A 57 -3.51 -3.11 -0.92
CA LEU A 57 -3.45 -3.14 -2.37
C LEU A 57 -4.38 -2.08 -2.96
N GLN A 58 -5.62 -2.02 -2.49
CA GLN A 58 -6.58 -1.01 -2.93
C GLN A 58 -6.13 0.41 -2.56
N PHE A 59 -5.51 0.62 -1.40
CA PHE A 59 -4.97 1.92 -1.00
C PHE A 59 -3.94 2.44 -2.01
N VAL A 60 -3.09 1.58 -2.56
CA VAL A 60 -2.01 2.00 -3.46
C VAL A 60 -2.35 1.89 -4.95
N THR A 61 -3.29 1.03 -5.36
CA THR A 61 -3.66 0.83 -6.78
C THR A 61 -5.06 1.29 -7.13
N GLY A 62 -5.91 1.55 -6.14
CA GLY A 62 -7.33 1.86 -6.33
C GLY A 62 -8.22 0.64 -6.62
N THR A 63 -7.68 -0.58 -6.65
CA THR A 63 -8.47 -1.81 -6.83
C THR A 63 -7.95 -2.95 -5.97
N SER A 64 -8.84 -3.85 -5.55
CA SER A 64 -8.46 -5.08 -4.86
C SER A 64 -7.94 -6.18 -5.80
N LYS A 65 -7.96 -5.97 -7.12
CA LYS A 65 -7.61 -7.00 -8.11
C LYS A 65 -6.10 -7.10 -8.31
N VAL A 66 -5.58 -8.33 -8.14
CA VAL A 66 -4.21 -8.69 -8.55
C VAL A 66 -4.22 -9.06 -10.05
N PRO A 67 -3.30 -8.52 -10.88
CA PRO A 67 -3.20 -8.92 -12.27
C PRO A 67 -2.92 -10.42 -12.42
N LEU A 68 -3.54 -11.08 -13.39
CA LEU A 68 -3.31 -12.52 -13.67
C LEU A 68 -1.84 -12.85 -13.98
N GLN A 69 -1.08 -11.86 -14.46
CA GLN A 69 0.34 -11.97 -14.79
C GLN A 69 1.28 -11.55 -13.63
N GLY A 70 0.73 -11.30 -12.43
CA GLY A 70 1.48 -10.83 -11.27
C GLY A 70 1.74 -9.32 -11.25
N PHE A 71 2.45 -8.86 -10.23
CA PHE A 71 2.72 -7.43 -9.97
C PHE A 71 3.66 -6.78 -11.00
N ALA A 72 4.33 -7.58 -11.84
CA ALA A 72 5.14 -7.08 -12.96
C ALA A 72 4.32 -6.40 -14.06
N SER A 73 3.06 -6.82 -14.23
CA SER A 73 2.13 -6.31 -15.26
C SER A 73 1.04 -5.41 -14.66
N LEU A 74 1.34 -4.75 -13.54
CA LEU A 74 0.37 -3.88 -12.88
C LEU A 74 0.05 -2.68 -13.78
N GLU A 75 -1.23 -2.34 -13.93
CA GLU A 75 -1.67 -1.25 -14.78
C GLU A 75 -1.83 0.04 -13.97
N GLY A 76 -1.45 1.17 -14.54
CA GLY A 76 -1.72 2.51 -14.05
C GLY A 76 -2.36 3.36 -15.16
N MET A 77 -2.44 4.67 -14.94
CA MET A 77 -3.13 5.59 -15.86
C MET A 77 -2.57 5.57 -17.29
N ASN A 78 -1.29 5.28 -17.47
CA ASN A 78 -0.59 5.32 -18.76
C ASN A 78 -0.13 3.94 -19.27
N GLY A 79 -0.78 2.85 -18.82
CA GLY A 79 -0.42 1.47 -19.18
C GLY A 79 0.31 0.75 -18.06
N ILE A 80 1.21 -0.18 -18.38
CA ILE A 80 1.93 -0.97 -17.38
C ILE A 80 2.81 -0.05 -16.52
N GLN A 81 2.51 -0.01 -15.22
CA GLN A 81 3.19 0.82 -14.23
C GLN A 81 3.33 0.06 -12.92
N LYS A 82 4.59 -0.23 -12.57
CA LYS A 82 4.96 -0.92 -11.33
C LYS A 82 4.61 -0.10 -10.09
N PHE A 83 4.43 -0.80 -8.98
CA PHE A 83 4.33 -0.17 -7.67
C PHE A 83 5.63 0.56 -7.32
N SER A 84 5.54 1.78 -6.80
CA SER A 84 6.70 2.57 -6.38
C SER A 84 6.56 3.13 -4.97
N ILE A 85 7.68 3.16 -4.23
CA ILE A 85 7.77 3.78 -2.91
C ILE A 85 8.70 4.98 -2.97
N HIS A 86 8.16 6.14 -2.62
CA HIS A 86 8.83 7.43 -2.67
C HIS A 86 9.06 7.93 -1.25
N MET A 87 10.22 8.52 -1.00
CA MET A 87 10.47 9.19 0.27
C MET A 87 9.64 10.47 0.39
N ASP A 88 8.84 10.58 1.45
CA ASP A 88 8.27 11.86 1.84
C ASP A 88 9.25 12.61 2.77
N CYS A 89 9.83 13.68 2.24
CA CYS A 89 10.77 14.55 2.96
C CYS A 89 10.07 15.56 3.90
N ARG A 90 8.74 15.57 3.98
CA ARG A 90 7.97 16.56 4.74
C ARG A 90 7.86 16.27 6.24
N GLY A 91 8.48 15.18 6.72
CA GLY A 91 8.62 14.86 8.14
C GLY A 91 7.94 13.55 8.57
N GLY A 92 8.50 12.87 9.58
CA GLY A 92 8.10 11.53 10.03
C GLY A 92 6.85 11.42 10.90
N ASP A 93 6.07 12.50 11.07
CA ASP A 93 4.81 12.51 11.83
C ASP A 93 3.56 12.38 10.95
N ARG A 94 3.72 12.44 9.63
CA ARG A 94 2.61 12.34 8.68
C ARG A 94 2.24 10.88 8.46
N LEU A 95 0.99 10.64 8.07
CA LEU A 95 0.59 9.34 7.53
C LEU A 95 1.15 9.14 6.12
N PRO A 96 1.40 7.88 5.69
CA PRO A 96 1.74 7.62 4.30
C PRO A 96 0.59 8.05 3.38
N ALA A 97 0.92 8.50 2.18
CA ALA A 97 -0.06 8.92 1.18
C ALA A 97 0.08 8.08 -0.08
N ALA A 98 -1.02 7.77 -0.75
CA ALA A 98 -1.01 7.00 -1.98
C ALA A 98 -1.54 7.82 -3.16
N HIS A 99 -1.00 7.55 -4.34
CA HIS A 99 -1.46 8.09 -5.61
C HIS A 99 -1.80 6.92 -6.52
N THR A 100 -3.06 6.48 -6.47
CA THR A 100 -3.54 5.25 -7.12
C THR A 100 -3.37 5.28 -8.63
N CYS A 101 -3.54 6.43 -9.29
CA CYS A 101 -3.30 6.59 -10.73
C CYS A 101 -1.88 6.17 -11.17
N PHE A 102 -0.93 6.20 -10.22
CA PHE A 102 0.48 5.93 -10.45
C PHE A 102 1.02 4.73 -9.67
N ASN A 103 0.17 3.97 -8.98
CA ASN A 103 0.62 2.88 -8.11
C ASN A 103 1.75 3.33 -7.16
N GLN A 104 1.65 4.54 -6.61
CA GLN A 104 2.72 5.18 -5.86
C GLN A 104 2.34 5.33 -4.38
N LEU A 105 3.27 4.99 -3.49
CA LEU A 105 3.21 5.25 -2.06
C LEU A 105 4.29 6.26 -1.66
N ASP A 106 3.87 7.40 -1.10
CA ASP A 106 4.75 8.35 -0.42
C ASP A 106 4.90 7.91 1.05
N LEU A 107 6.10 7.47 1.41
CA LEU A 107 6.42 6.91 2.72
C LEU A 107 7.35 7.88 3.51
N PRO A 108 6.85 8.47 4.61
CA PRO A 108 7.67 9.30 5.50
C PRO A 108 8.87 8.53 6.09
N GLN A 109 9.91 9.28 6.44
CA GLN A 109 11.09 8.74 7.13
C GLN A 109 10.78 8.52 8.61
N TYR A 110 10.01 7.48 8.93
CA TYR A 110 9.76 7.09 10.32
C TYR A 110 11.06 6.70 11.03
N GLU A 111 11.10 6.96 12.34
CA GLU A 111 12.27 6.72 13.19
C GLU A 111 12.28 5.32 13.80
N SER A 112 11.14 4.63 13.80
CA SER A 112 11.01 3.26 14.31
C SER A 112 10.07 2.40 13.48
N TYR A 113 10.23 1.09 13.63
CA TYR A 113 9.37 0.08 13.00
C TYR A 113 7.91 0.21 13.49
N GLU A 114 7.72 0.42 14.79
CA GLU A 114 6.41 0.52 15.43
C GLU A 114 5.63 1.70 14.85
N LYS A 115 6.28 2.87 14.76
CA LYS A 115 5.66 4.06 14.20
C LYS A 115 5.26 3.87 12.74
N LEU A 116 6.14 3.26 11.94
CA LEU A 116 5.84 2.97 10.54
C LEU A 116 4.66 2.01 10.41
N ARG A 117 4.69 0.90 11.15
CA ARG A 117 3.65 -0.13 11.12
C ARG A 117 2.28 0.45 11.48
N ASP A 118 2.21 1.18 12.57
CA ASP A 118 0.96 1.74 13.08
C ASP A 118 0.44 2.85 12.16
N SER A 119 1.33 3.71 11.65
CA SER A 119 0.95 4.76 10.69
C SER A 119 0.48 4.19 9.35
N LEU A 120 1.13 3.14 8.87
CA LEU A 120 0.72 2.45 7.64
C LEU A 120 -0.64 1.78 7.82
N LEU A 121 -0.83 1.05 8.92
CA LEU A 121 -2.10 0.39 9.22
C LEU A 121 -3.24 1.41 9.37
N MET A 122 -2.97 2.52 10.05
CA MET A 122 -3.91 3.64 10.16
C MET A 122 -4.27 4.20 8.78
N ALA A 123 -3.29 4.52 7.94
CA ALA A 123 -3.58 5.06 6.60
C ALA A 123 -4.41 4.11 5.72
N ILE A 124 -4.12 2.80 5.78
CA ILE A 124 -4.87 1.78 5.05
C ILE A 124 -6.33 1.74 5.50
N ARG A 125 -6.59 1.79 6.82
CA ARG A 125 -7.94 1.67 7.39
C ARG A 125 -8.75 2.96 7.33
N GLU A 126 -8.12 4.11 7.60
CA GLU A 126 -8.78 5.42 7.59
C GLU A 126 -9.14 5.87 6.17
N CYS A 127 -8.32 5.50 5.16
CA CYS A 127 -8.68 5.75 3.77
C CYS A 127 -9.89 4.92 3.30
N THR A 128 -10.21 3.82 4.00
CA THR A 128 -11.39 2.98 3.77
C THR A 128 -12.67 3.59 4.35
N GLU A 129 -12.57 4.33 5.46
CA GLU A 129 -13.75 4.94 6.09
C GLU A 129 -14.17 6.26 5.43
N GLY A 130 -13.27 6.89 4.65
CA GLY A 130 -13.49 8.23 4.12
C GLY A 130 -13.54 9.26 5.25
N PHE A 131 -13.17 10.51 4.96
CA PHE A 131 -13.51 11.63 5.84
C PHE A 131 -15.04 11.84 5.80
N GLY A 132 -15.77 10.95 6.47
CA GLY A 132 -17.21 10.77 6.34
C GLY A 132 -17.88 10.48 7.68
N PHE A 133 -17.44 11.13 8.76
CA PHE A 133 -18.28 11.37 9.93
C PHE A 133 -18.05 12.80 10.45
N ALA A 134 -18.86 13.72 9.92
CA ALA A 134 -19.40 14.89 10.59
C ALA A 134 -20.86 15.05 10.16
#